data_AF-A0A7S1UQI4-F1
#
_entry.id   AF-A0A7S1UQI4-F1
#
_cell.length_a   1.000
_cell.length_b   1.000
_cell.length_c   1.000
_cell.angle_alpha   90.00
_cell.angle_beta   90.00
_cell.angle_gamma   90.00
#
_symmetry.space_group_name_H-M   'P 1'
#
loop_
_entity.id
_entity.type
_entity.pdbx_description
1 polymer ?
#
loop_
_entity_poly.entity_id
_entity_poly.type
_entity_poly.pdbx_seq_one_letter_code
_entity_poly.pdbx_strand_id
1 'polypeptide(L)'
;KKMCAVSCYVVQRMIDEDEDAQKDGMLFLVRCPKGARKWNMQMARYQADVLRNAGPYRMAAFHVVEVTSGFRVVVNILRVFLGSLRHRIKVHPGDKEDTLRRLEEFGMGMDVVPSDIGGNFVVDHEAWLSAALKAEES
;
A
#
# COMPACT_ATOMS: atom_id res chain seq x y z
N LYS A 1 -13.56 7.74 2.85
CA LYS A 1 -13.09 8.79 3.78
C LYS A 1 -12.30 8.20 4.95
N LYS A 2 -12.88 7.37 5.84
CA LYS A 2 -12.16 6.75 6.97
C LYS A 2 -10.86 5.99 6.59
N MET A 3 -10.90 5.15 5.55
CA MET A 3 -9.71 4.38 5.10
C MET A 3 -8.54 5.27 4.66
N CYS A 4 -8.80 6.39 3.98
CA CYS A 4 -7.73 7.31 3.59
C CYS A 4 -7.18 8.09 4.80
N ALA A 5 -8.00 8.39 5.81
CA ALA A 5 -7.50 8.99 7.03
C ALA A 5 -6.52 8.05 7.77
N VAL A 6 -6.82 6.74 7.81
CA VAL A 6 -5.90 5.74 8.36
C VAL A 6 -4.60 5.69 7.57
N SER A 7 -4.66 5.63 6.24
CA SER A 7 -3.44 5.64 5.41
C SER A 7 -2.62 6.92 5.60
N CYS A 8 -3.26 8.08 5.69
CA CYS A 8 -2.59 9.35 5.97
C CYS A 8 -1.91 9.33 7.35
N TYR A 9 -2.58 8.81 8.39
CA TYR A 9 -2.00 8.70 9.73
C TYR A 9 -0.77 7.81 9.76
N VAL A 10 -0.85 6.61 9.16
CA VAL A 10 0.29 5.68 9.09
C VAL A 10 1.45 6.32 8.33
N VAL A 11 1.18 6.94 7.17
CA VAL A 11 2.21 7.60 6.37
C VAL A 11 2.85 8.75 7.14
N GLN A 12 2.05 9.61 7.78
CA GLN A 12 2.57 10.74 8.56
C GLN A 12 3.48 10.24 9.68
N ARG A 13 3.06 9.22 10.42
CA ARG A 13 3.87 8.65 11.51
C ARG A 13 5.18 8.05 11.00
N MET A 14 5.16 7.34 9.87
CA MET A 14 6.37 6.83 9.24
C MET A 14 7.30 7.95 8.77
N ILE A 15 6.77 9.08 8.28
CA ILE A 15 7.60 10.25 7.97
C ILE A 15 8.23 10.79 9.25
N ASP A 16 7.46 10.93 10.33
CA ASP A 16 7.93 11.59 11.56
C ASP A 16 8.97 10.74 12.33
N GLU A 17 8.89 9.41 12.26
CA GLU A 17 9.70 8.50 13.08
C GLU A 17 10.88 7.85 12.34
N ASP A 18 10.86 7.79 11.00
CA ASP A 18 11.82 7.00 10.22
C ASP A 18 12.52 7.85 9.13
N GLU A 19 13.78 8.22 9.40
CA GLU A 19 14.61 8.96 8.45
C GLU A 19 14.87 8.21 7.14
N ASP A 20 14.97 6.89 7.19
CA ASP A 20 15.20 6.07 6.00
C ASP A 20 13.91 6.04 5.16
N ALA A 21 12.74 6.01 5.79
CA ALA A 21 11.47 6.19 5.07
C ALA A 21 11.36 7.56 4.38
N GLN A 22 11.93 8.63 4.97
CA GLN A 22 12.00 9.95 4.32
C GLN A 22 12.96 9.95 3.13
N LYS A 23 14.15 9.35 3.29
CA LYS A 23 15.23 9.34 2.28
C LYS A 23 14.94 8.38 1.13
N ASP A 24 14.57 7.15 1.46
CA ASP A 24 14.39 6.04 0.52
C ASP A 24 12.94 5.88 0.04
N GLY A 25 12.01 6.48 0.76
CA GLY A 25 10.59 6.42 0.42
C GLY A 25 9.94 5.11 0.84
N MET A 26 8.62 5.09 0.72
CA MET A 26 7.78 4.04 1.24
C MET A 26 7.31 3.10 0.13
N LEU A 27 7.32 1.80 0.43
CA LEU A 27 6.67 0.77 -0.38
C LEU A 27 5.32 0.43 0.24
N PHE A 28 4.27 0.47 -0.58
CA PHE A 28 2.93 0.07 -0.16
C PHE A 28 2.60 -1.30 -0.72
N LEU A 29 2.29 -2.25 0.16
CA LEU A 29 1.82 -3.58 -0.21
C LEU A 29 0.35 -3.70 0.14
N VAL A 30 -0.49 -3.80 -0.89
CA VAL A 30 -1.94 -3.70 -0.77
C VAL A 30 -2.59 -4.95 -1.32
N ARG A 31 -3.28 -5.70 -0.46
CA ARG A 31 -4.16 -6.78 -0.90
C ARG A 31 -5.37 -6.19 -1.63
N CYS A 32 -5.66 -6.70 -2.82
CA CYS A 32 -6.87 -6.34 -3.55
C CYS A 32 -8.12 -6.70 -2.73
N PRO A 33 -9.03 -5.75 -2.45
CA PRO A 33 -10.28 -6.09 -1.78
C PRO A 33 -11.11 -7.02 -2.66
N LYS A 34 -11.82 -7.97 -2.02
CA LYS A 34 -12.73 -8.88 -2.70
C LYS A 34 -13.95 -8.09 -3.20
N GLY A 35 -13.95 -7.74 -4.49
CA GLY A 35 -15.07 -7.15 -5.21
C GLY A 35 -14.88 -5.68 -5.60
N ALA A 36 -14.97 -5.41 -6.90
CA ALA A 36 -14.90 -4.06 -7.48
C ALA A 36 -16.21 -3.26 -7.38
N ARG A 37 -17.31 -3.88 -6.92
CA ARG A 37 -18.69 -3.35 -7.05
C ARG A 37 -18.92 -2.04 -6.27
N LYS A 38 -18.13 -1.77 -5.23
CA LYS A 38 -18.21 -0.51 -4.45
C LYS A 38 -17.27 0.58 -4.98
N TRP A 39 -16.46 0.28 -5.98
CA TRP A 39 -15.48 1.22 -6.51
C TRP A 39 -16.11 2.13 -7.56
N ASN A 40 -15.78 3.42 -7.51
CA ASN A 40 -16.24 4.40 -8.48
C ASN A 40 -15.12 5.40 -8.83
N MET A 41 -15.34 6.16 -9.90
CA MET A 41 -14.38 7.14 -10.43
C MET A 41 -14.00 8.22 -9.41
N GLN A 42 -14.93 8.62 -8.55
CA GLN A 42 -14.66 9.63 -7.52
C GLN A 42 -13.68 9.09 -6.46
N MET A 43 -13.85 7.84 -6.04
CA MET A 43 -12.91 7.16 -5.14
C MET A 43 -11.54 6.97 -5.79
N ALA A 44 -11.50 6.60 -7.08
CA ALA A 44 -10.27 6.50 -7.86
C ALA A 44 -9.45 7.79 -7.81
N ARG A 45 -10.12 8.90 -8.15
CA ARG A 45 -9.51 10.22 -8.23
C ARG A 45 -9.02 10.66 -6.87
N TYR A 46 -9.85 10.50 -5.84
CA TYR A 46 -9.46 10.83 -4.48
C TYR A 46 -8.25 10.02 -3.98
N GLN A 47 -8.20 8.72 -4.26
CA GLN A 47 -7.04 7.89 -3.92
C GLN A 47 -5.78 8.32 -4.69
N ALA A 48 -5.91 8.62 -5.99
CA ALA A 48 -4.79 9.13 -6.78
C ALA A 48 -4.33 10.51 -6.31
N ASP A 49 -5.23 11.37 -5.84
CA ASP A 49 -4.90 12.67 -5.26
C ASP A 49 -4.14 12.50 -3.95
N VAL A 50 -4.57 11.58 -3.09
CA VAL A 50 -3.86 11.23 -1.85
C VAL A 50 -2.45 10.71 -2.18
N LEU A 51 -2.35 9.75 -3.09
CA LEU A 51 -1.06 9.14 -3.48
C LEU A 51 -0.08 10.13 -4.11
N ARG A 52 -0.58 11.22 -4.72
CA ARG A 52 0.26 12.26 -5.34
C ARG A 52 0.61 13.40 -4.39
N ASN A 53 -0.34 13.79 -3.54
CA ASN A 53 -0.33 15.12 -2.92
C ASN A 53 -0.62 15.12 -1.41
N ALA A 54 -0.85 13.98 -0.75
CA ALA A 54 -1.28 13.98 0.65
C ALA A 54 -0.19 14.36 1.67
N GLY A 55 1.08 14.40 1.29
CA GLY A 55 2.15 14.77 2.23
C GLY A 55 3.54 14.71 1.62
N PRO A 56 4.57 15.11 2.38
CA PRO A 56 5.96 15.16 1.95
C PRO A 56 6.62 13.77 1.98
N TYR A 57 5.98 12.76 1.41
CA TYR A 57 6.56 11.41 1.33
C TYR A 57 6.94 11.04 -0.10
N ARG A 58 7.97 10.21 -0.22
CA ARG A 58 8.36 9.59 -1.48
C ARG A 58 7.69 8.23 -1.59
N MET A 59 6.83 8.04 -2.58
CA MET A 59 6.33 6.68 -2.89
C MET A 59 7.40 5.94 -3.71
N ALA A 60 8.05 4.94 -3.14
CA ALA A 60 9.01 4.10 -3.84
C ALA A 60 8.28 3.17 -4.83
N ALA A 61 7.34 2.38 -4.31
CA ALA A 61 6.53 1.44 -5.10
C ALA A 61 5.16 1.19 -4.46
N PHE A 62 4.22 0.69 -5.26
CA PHE A 62 2.87 0.32 -4.82
C PHE A 62 2.48 -1.02 -5.45
N HIS A 63 2.51 -2.08 -4.65
CA HIS A 63 2.27 -3.46 -5.06
C HIS A 63 0.83 -3.85 -4.71
N VAL A 64 0.00 -4.12 -5.72
CA VAL A 64 -1.34 -4.66 -5.53
C VAL A 64 -1.31 -6.16 -5.76
N VAL A 65 -1.60 -6.94 -4.73
CA VAL A 65 -1.52 -8.42 -4.75
C VAL A 65 -2.90 -9.07 -4.77
N GLU A 66 -2.94 -10.34 -5.17
CA GLU A 66 -4.16 -11.16 -5.26
C GLU A 66 -5.24 -10.51 -6.16
N VAL A 67 -4.80 -9.87 -7.26
CA VAL A 67 -5.70 -9.10 -8.13
C VAL A 67 -6.55 -10.01 -9.02
N THR A 68 -7.86 -9.90 -8.84
CA THR A 68 -8.86 -10.54 -9.73
C THR A 68 -8.98 -9.79 -11.07
N SER A 69 -9.42 -10.50 -12.12
CA SER A 69 -9.57 -9.94 -13.48
C SER A 69 -10.41 -8.66 -13.52
N GLY A 70 -11.53 -8.60 -12.79
CA GLY A 70 -12.39 -7.41 -12.71
C GLY A 70 -11.73 -6.20 -12.07
N PHE A 71 -10.76 -6.40 -11.16
CA PHE A 71 -10.07 -5.29 -10.50
C PHE A 71 -8.91 -4.71 -11.35
N ARG A 72 -8.48 -5.40 -12.40
CA ARG A 72 -7.49 -4.84 -13.34
C ARG A 72 -7.99 -3.56 -14.02
N VAL A 73 -9.29 -3.50 -14.34
CA VAL A 73 -9.92 -2.30 -14.92
C VAL A 73 -9.83 -1.11 -13.96
N VAL A 74 -10.14 -1.36 -12.69
CA VAL A 74 -10.04 -0.38 -11.60
C VAL A 74 -8.61 0.18 -11.48
N VAL A 75 -7.61 -0.70 -11.48
CA VAL A 75 -6.21 -0.26 -11.40
C VAL A 75 -5.77 0.53 -12.63
N ASN A 76 -6.24 0.15 -13.83
CA ASN A 76 -5.93 0.91 -15.04
C ASN A 76 -6.52 2.33 -15.00
N ILE A 77 -7.74 2.49 -14.48
CA ILE A 77 -8.33 3.81 -14.26
C ILE A 77 -7.52 4.61 -13.23
N LEU A 78 -7.13 3.98 -12.12
CA LEU A 78 -6.29 4.63 -11.10
C LEU A 78 -4.95 5.12 -11.69
N ARG A 79 -4.32 4.32 -12.54
CA ARG A 79 -3.07 4.69 -13.24
C ARG A 79 -3.22 5.92 -14.13
N VAL A 80 -4.38 6.13 -14.75
CA VAL A 80 -4.65 7.36 -15.53
C VAL A 80 -4.58 8.58 -14.61
N PHE A 81 -5.25 8.53 -13.45
CA PHE A 81 -5.26 9.65 -12.51
C PHE A 81 -3.89 9.91 -11.86
N LEU A 82 -3.07 8.87 -11.67
CA LEU A 82 -1.75 9.00 -11.08
C LEU A 82 -0.71 9.68 -12.00
N GLY A 83 -0.99 9.77 -13.30
CA GLY A 83 -0.10 10.44 -14.24
C GLY A 83 1.30 9.81 -14.26
N SER A 84 2.32 10.59 -13.92
CA SER A 84 3.71 10.13 -13.90
C SER A 84 3.94 8.99 -12.92
N LEU A 85 3.23 8.94 -11.76
CA LEU A 85 3.43 7.91 -10.74
C LEU A 85 2.93 6.51 -11.14
N ARG A 86 2.22 6.38 -12.27
CA ARG A 86 1.65 5.10 -12.73
C ARG A 86 2.67 3.95 -12.87
N HIS A 87 3.93 4.26 -13.16
CA HIS A 87 5.00 3.26 -13.33
C HIS A 87 5.41 2.59 -12.02
N ARG A 88 5.10 3.24 -10.88
CA ARG A 88 5.35 2.73 -9.53
C ARG A 88 4.28 1.74 -9.06
N ILE A 89 3.16 1.63 -9.78
CA ILE A 89 2.13 0.62 -9.50
C ILE A 89 2.47 -0.70 -10.17
N LYS A 90 2.72 -1.73 -9.36
CA LYS A 90 2.88 -3.12 -9.78
C LYS A 90 1.64 -3.91 -9.39
N VAL A 91 1.14 -4.73 -10.31
CA VAL A 91 -0.08 -5.52 -10.14
C VAL A 91 0.29 -6.98 -10.27
N HIS A 92 0.02 -7.73 -9.21
CA HIS A 92 0.36 -9.13 -9.08
C HIS A 92 -0.93 -9.96 -9.06
N PRO A 93 -1.46 -10.34 -10.23
CA PRO A 93 -2.56 -11.29 -10.32
C PRO A 93 -2.07 -12.71 -10.01
N GLY A 94 -2.89 -13.51 -9.33
CA GLY A 94 -2.54 -14.89 -9.00
C GLY A 94 -2.85 -15.21 -7.55
N ASP A 95 -2.41 -16.38 -7.13
CA ASP A 95 -2.44 -16.81 -5.74
C ASP A 95 -1.23 -16.29 -4.95
N LYS A 96 -1.06 -16.78 -3.72
CA LYS A 96 0.01 -16.36 -2.82
C LYS A 96 1.39 -16.76 -3.34
N GLU A 97 1.53 -17.95 -3.93
CA GLU A 97 2.81 -18.45 -4.43
C GLU A 97 3.29 -17.62 -5.63
N ASP A 98 2.39 -17.35 -6.58
CA ASP A 98 2.66 -16.45 -7.70
C ASP A 98 2.99 -15.03 -7.23
N THR A 99 2.31 -14.56 -6.18
CA THR A 99 2.58 -13.25 -5.57
C THR A 99 4.00 -13.22 -5.01
N LEU A 100 4.38 -14.17 -4.16
CA LEU A 100 5.69 -14.23 -3.53
C LEU A 100 6.82 -14.26 -4.55
N ARG A 101 6.73 -15.15 -5.55
CA ARG A 101 7.74 -15.25 -6.62
C ARG A 101 7.95 -13.91 -7.33
N ARG A 102 6.89 -13.16 -7.57
CA ARG A 102 6.99 -11.83 -8.21
C ARG A 102 7.45 -10.74 -7.28
N LEU A 103 7.14 -10.82 -5.99
CA LEU A 103 7.64 -9.85 -4.99
C LEU A 103 9.15 -10.02 -4.79
N GLU A 104 9.67 -11.24 -4.89
CA GLU A 104 11.10 -11.56 -4.84
C GLU A 104 11.90 -10.88 -5.97
N GLU A 105 11.32 -10.72 -7.17
CA GLU A 105 11.93 -9.94 -8.27
C GLU A 105 12.20 -8.47 -7.90
N PHE A 106 11.57 -7.95 -6.84
CA PHE A 106 11.77 -6.61 -6.30
C PHE A 106 12.58 -6.61 -4.99
N GLY A 107 13.22 -7.73 -4.64
CA GLY A 107 14.01 -7.88 -3.42
C GLY A 107 13.18 -8.11 -2.15
N MET A 108 11.88 -8.37 -2.27
CA MET A 108 11.02 -8.68 -1.12
C MET A 108 10.96 -10.20 -0.89
N GLY A 109 11.93 -10.70 -0.11
CA GLY A 109 11.96 -12.10 0.33
C GLY A 109 10.88 -12.44 1.36
N MET A 110 10.72 -13.73 1.65
CA MET A 110 9.65 -14.23 2.55
C MET A 110 9.65 -13.56 3.94
N ASP A 111 10.81 -13.19 4.46
CA ASP A 111 10.94 -12.66 5.82
C ASP A 111 10.44 -11.23 6.01
N VAL A 112 10.26 -10.48 4.91
CA VAL A 112 9.71 -9.12 4.92
C VAL A 112 8.26 -9.07 4.41
N VAL A 113 7.77 -10.16 3.83
CA VAL A 113 6.41 -10.25 3.31
C VAL A 113 5.46 -10.69 4.43
N PRO A 114 4.33 -10.00 4.66
CA PRO A 114 3.34 -10.39 5.65
C PRO A 114 2.82 -11.82 5.48
N SER A 115 2.64 -12.52 6.59
CA SER A 115 2.19 -13.93 6.62
C SER A 115 0.79 -14.13 6.08
N ASP A 116 -0.06 -13.12 6.20
CA ASP A 116 -1.42 -13.17 5.68
C ASP A 116 -1.45 -13.26 4.14
N ILE A 117 -0.47 -12.69 3.43
CA ILE A 117 -0.29 -12.83 1.96
C ILE A 117 0.74 -13.90 1.56
N GLY A 118 1.23 -14.70 2.52
CA GLY A 118 2.03 -15.90 2.26
C GLY A 118 3.50 -15.82 2.68
N GLY A 119 3.98 -14.70 3.23
CA GLY A 119 5.35 -14.62 3.76
C GLY A 119 5.46 -15.13 5.20
N ASN A 120 6.52 -14.71 5.89
CA ASN A 120 6.83 -15.10 7.26
C ASN A 120 6.70 -13.93 8.26
N PHE A 121 6.57 -12.69 7.77
CA PHE A 121 6.50 -11.52 8.64
C PHE A 121 5.14 -11.44 9.34
N VAL A 122 5.14 -11.43 10.67
CA VAL A 122 3.91 -11.27 11.47
C VAL A 122 3.69 -9.77 11.72
N VAL A 123 2.60 -9.23 11.19
CA VAL A 123 2.22 -7.84 11.43
C VAL A 123 1.41 -7.76 12.71
N ASP A 124 2.01 -7.23 13.78
CA ASP A 124 1.33 -6.97 15.05
C ASP A 124 0.70 -5.57 15.06
N HIS A 125 -0.53 -5.50 14.54
CA HIS A 125 -1.28 -4.25 14.47
C HIS A 125 -1.63 -3.67 15.85
N GLU A 126 -1.90 -4.53 16.83
CA GLU A 126 -2.33 -4.12 18.17
C GLU A 126 -1.17 -3.52 18.96
N ALA A 127 0.02 -4.14 18.88
CA ALA A 127 1.23 -3.59 19.48
C ALA A 127 1.59 -2.23 18.87
N TRP A 128 1.51 -2.10 17.54
CA TRP A 128 1.78 -0.84 16.85
C TRP A 128 0.80 0.27 17.27
N LEU A 129 -0.50 -0.01 17.29
CA LEU A 129 -1.52 0.95 17.74
C LEU A 129 -1.36 1.32 19.21
N SER A 130 -1.05 0.35 20.07
CA SER A 130 -0.85 0.59 21.50
C SER A 130 0.38 1.46 21.77
N ALA A 131 1.47 1.24 21.04
CA ALA A 131 2.65 2.10 21.10
C ALA A 131 2.32 3.51 20.60
N ALA A 132 1.52 3.60 19.53
CA ALA A 132 1.12 4.86 18.93
C ALA A 132 0.30 5.73 19.89
N LEU A 133 -0.69 5.15 20.56
CA LEU A 133 -1.52 5.84 21.55
C LEU A 133 -0.71 6.29 22.77
N LYS A 134 0.20 5.46 23.27
CA LYS A 134 1.06 5.83 24.41
C LYS A 134 1.95 7.03 24.11
N ALA A 135 2.46 7.14 22.88
CA ALA A 135 3.27 8.28 22.45
C ALA A 135 2.47 9.59 22.32
N GLU A 136 1.15 9.51 22.11
CA GLU A 136 0.26 10.68 22.06
C GLU A 136 -0.15 11.18 23.46
N GLU A 137 -0.01 10.34 24.49
CA GLU A 137 -0.32 10.67 25.88
C GLU A 137 0.88 11.26 26.65
N SER A 138 2.10 11.16 26.11
CA SER A 138 3.36 11.63 26.71
C SER A 138 3.76 13.02 26.23
#